data_AF-A0A2V8PK52-F1
#
_entry.id   AF-A0A2V8PK52-F1
#
_cell.length_a   1.000
_cell.length_b   1.000
_cell.length_c   1.000
_cell.angle_alpha   90.00
_cell.angle_beta   90.00
_cell.angle_gamma   90.00
#
_symmetry.space_group_name_H-M   'P 1'
#
loop_
_entity.id
_entity.type
_entity.pdbx_description
1 polymer ?
#
loop_
_entity_poly.entity_id
_entity_poly.type
_entity_poly.pdbx_seq_one_letter_code
_entity_poly.pdbx_strand_id
1 'polypeptide(L)'
;MDDDPKKRGKVIHGLRVFGGNGLLGKIASEHQIEQLLISTPRISEERLAEIARECEANNIELKRMSIKIEDIEEHLLPSFARSAAKEDS
;
A
#
# COMPACT_ATOMS: atom_id res chain seq x y z
N MET A 1 7.34 -7.30 -2.17
CA MET A 1 6.83 -8.69 -2.26
C MET A 1 5.56 -8.66 -3.10
N ASP A 2 5.28 -9.70 -3.88
CA ASP A 2 4.06 -9.78 -4.70
C ASP A 2 3.62 -11.25 -4.79
N ASP A 3 2.33 -11.52 -4.60
CA ASP A 3 1.76 -12.86 -4.62
C ASP A 3 1.55 -13.41 -6.04
N ASP A 4 1.68 -12.57 -7.07
CA ASP A 4 1.65 -13.02 -8.46
C ASP A 4 2.85 -13.96 -8.73
N PRO A 5 2.62 -15.27 -8.95
CA PRO A 5 3.69 -16.23 -9.17
C PRO A 5 4.50 -15.88 -10.42
N LYS A 6 3.94 -15.14 -11.38
CA LYS A 6 4.64 -14.70 -12.60
C LYS A 6 5.71 -13.66 -12.33
N LYS A 7 5.71 -13.00 -11.17
CA LYS A 7 6.68 -11.96 -10.80
C LYS A 7 7.81 -12.47 -9.91
N ARG A 8 7.66 -13.65 -9.31
CA ARG A 8 8.65 -14.22 -8.39
C ARG A 8 10.04 -14.31 -9.04
N GLY A 9 11.05 -13.80 -8.33
CA GLY A 9 12.46 -13.85 -8.75
C GLY A 9 12.82 -12.87 -9.87
N LYS A 10 11.84 -12.14 -10.43
CA LYS A 10 12.10 -11.10 -11.42
C LYS A 10 12.72 -9.87 -10.76
N VAL A 11 13.44 -9.10 -11.57
CA VAL A 11 13.90 -7.77 -11.23
C VAL A 11 13.02 -6.79 -12.01
N ILE A 12 12.31 -5.93 -11.31
CA ILE A 12 11.43 -4.91 -11.88
C ILE A 12 11.98 -3.55 -11.44
N HIS A 13 12.36 -2.70 -12.40
CA HIS A 13 12.99 -1.40 -12.12
C HIS A 13 14.18 -1.47 -11.15
N GLY A 14 15.02 -2.51 -11.29
CA GLY A 14 16.18 -2.73 -10.41
C GLY A 14 15.85 -3.34 -9.05
N LEU A 15 14.56 -3.51 -8.72
CA LEU A 15 14.11 -4.10 -7.45
C LEU A 15 13.77 -5.58 -7.62
N ARG A 16 14.28 -6.42 -6.73
CA ARG A 16 13.97 -7.86 -6.71
C ARG A 16 12.57 -8.10 -6.14
N VAL A 17 11.78 -8.90 -6.86
CA VAL A 17 10.46 -9.32 -6.40
C VAL A 17 10.55 -10.67 -5.70
N PHE A 18 10.23 -10.65 -4.41
CA PHE A 18 10.01 -11.85 -3.61
C PHE A 18 8.52 -12.26 -3.64
N GLY A 19 8.25 -13.56 -3.60
CA GLY A 19 6.88 -14.08 -3.46
C GLY A 19 6.35 -13.91 -2.03
N GLY A 20 5.02 -13.92 -1.84
CA GLY A 20 4.42 -13.73 -0.53
C GLY A 20 3.95 -14.99 0.22
N ASN A 21 4.26 -16.20 -0.24
CA ASN A 21 3.88 -17.46 0.44
C ASN A 21 4.73 -17.77 1.69
N GLY A 22 4.60 -16.96 2.75
CA GLY A 22 5.28 -17.21 4.04
C GLY A 22 6.80 -16.94 4.05
N LEU A 23 7.31 -16.22 3.04
CA LEU A 23 8.72 -15.85 2.97
C LEU A 23 9.06 -14.58 3.76
N LEU A 24 8.05 -13.86 4.27
CA LEU A 24 8.24 -12.55 4.88
C LEU A 24 9.19 -12.62 6.08
N GLY A 25 8.96 -13.50 7.05
CA GLY A 25 9.89 -13.66 8.18
C GLY A 25 11.35 -13.95 7.77
N LYS A 26 11.55 -14.85 6.80
CA LYS A 26 12.89 -15.17 6.27
C LYS A 26 13.55 -13.94 5.62
N ILE A 27 12.81 -13.26 4.73
CA ILE A 27 13.28 -12.06 4.02
C ILE A 27 13.58 -10.94 5.00
N ALA A 28 12.71 -10.74 5.99
CA ALA A 28 12.88 -9.71 7.00
C ALA A 28 14.18 -9.90 7.78
N SER A 29 14.48 -11.14 8.18
CA SER A 29 15.73 -11.48 8.86
C SER A 29 16.95 -11.34 7.95
N GLU A 30 16.92 -11.91 6.75
CA GLU A 30 18.04 -11.89 5.80
C GLU A 30 18.42 -10.48 5.33
N HIS A 31 17.44 -9.59 5.23
CA HIS A 31 17.62 -8.22 4.73
C HIS A 31 17.55 -7.14 5.81
N GLN A 32 17.43 -7.51 7.09
CA GLN A 32 17.31 -6.60 8.23
C GLN A 32 16.23 -5.52 8.00
N ILE A 33 15.03 -5.96 7.63
CA ILE A 33 13.92 -5.06 7.31
C ILE A 33 13.36 -4.43 8.58
N GLU A 34 13.31 -3.11 8.63
CA GLU A 34 12.73 -2.36 9.76
C GLU A 34 11.26 -1.98 9.53
N GLN A 35 10.84 -1.86 8.26
CA GLN A 35 9.49 -1.43 7.89
C GLN A 35 8.95 -2.22 6.70
N LEU A 36 7.65 -2.53 6.74
CA LEU A 36 6.90 -3.11 5.63
C LEU A 36 5.78 -2.18 5.18
N LEU A 37 5.75 -1.88 3.88
CA LEU A 37 4.69 -1.07 3.27
C LEU A 37 3.76 -1.90 2.38
N ILE A 38 2.46 -1.90 2.70
CA ILE A 38 1.42 -2.46 1.84
C ILE A 38 0.92 -1.37 0.89
N SER A 39 1.14 -1.55 -0.41
CA SER A 39 0.74 -0.61 -1.48
C SER A 39 -0.41 -1.12 -2.36
N THR A 40 -1.07 -2.22 -1.98
CA THR A 40 -2.23 -2.76 -2.69
C THR A 40 -3.51 -2.60 -1.87
N PRO A 41 -4.63 -2.18 -2.49
CA PRO A 41 -5.95 -2.24 -1.86
C PRO A 41 -6.51 -3.67 -1.85
N ARG A 42 -5.99 -4.55 -2.72
CA ARG A 42 -6.43 -5.94 -2.85
C ARG A 42 -5.59 -6.83 -1.94
N ILE A 43 -6.05 -7.00 -0.70
CA ILE A 43 -5.52 -7.95 0.26
C ILE A 43 -6.67 -8.36 1.19
N SER A 44 -6.81 -9.66 1.46
CA SER A 44 -7.84 -10.16 2.38
C SER A 44 -7.51 -9.77 3.83
N GLU A 45 -8.53 -9.71 4.68
CA GLU A 45 -8.35 -9.47 6.12
C GLU A 45 -7.50 -10.57 6.77
N GLU A 46 -7.73 -11.83 6.40
CA GLU A 46 -6.94 -12.98 6.86
C GLU A 46 -5.45 -12.79 6.53
N ARG A 47 -5.13 -12.44 5.28
CA ARG A 47 -3.74 -12.23 4.87
C ARG A 47 -3.11 -11.02 5.54
N LEU A 48 -3.88 -9.95 5.74
CA LEU A 48 -3.41 -8.78 6.48
C LEU A 48 -3.09 -9.13 7.94
N ALA A 49 -3.94 -9.93 8.58
CA ALA A 49 -3.73 -10.39 9.96
C ALA A 49 -2.49 -11.30 10.07
N GLU A 50 -2.25 -12.17 9.09
CA GLU A 50 -1.02 -12.96 9.02
C GLU A 50 0.23 -12.09 8.92
N ILE A 51 0.24 -11.13 7.99
CA ILE A 51 1.35 -10.18 7.82
C ILE A 51 1.58 -9.37 9.10
N ALA A 52 0.51 -8.91 9.76
CA ALA A 52 0.61 -8.17 11.00
C ALA A 52 1.27 -8.99 12.12
N ARG A 53 0.87 -10.25 12.29
CA ARG A 53 1.49 -11.17 13.26
C ARG A 53 2.96 -11.42 12.95
N GLU A 54 3.31 -11.62 11.69
CA GLU A 54 4.70 -11.82 11.27
C GLU A 54 5.54 -10.56 11.52
N CYS A 55 5.02 -9.37 11.20
CA CYS A 55 5.70 -8.10 11.48
C CYS A 55 5.93 -7.89 12.98
N GLU A 56 4.91 -8.14 13.81
CA GLU A 56 5.01 -8.03 15.27
C GLU A 56 6.09 -8.97 15.83
N ALA A 57 6.10 -10.24 15.41
CA ALA A 57 7.08 -11.23 15.84
C ALA A 57 8.53 -10.87 15.47
N ASN A 58 8.74 -10.03 14.44
CA ASN A 58 10.05 -9.62 13.94
C ASN A 58 10.37 -8.14 14.25
N ASN A 59 9.55 -7.46 15.05
CA ASN A 59 9.69 -6.03 15.36
C ASN A 59 9.77 -5.12 14.12
N ILE A 60 8.95 -5.41 13.11
CA ILE A 60 8.85 -4.66 11.86
C ILE A 60 7.67 -3.71 11.95
N GLU A 61 7.87 -2.43 11.60
CA GLU A 61 6.76 -1.50 11.52
C GLU A 61 5.91 -1.76 10.26
N LEU A 62 4.62 -2.06 10.46
CA LEU A 62 3.68 -2.27 9.36
C LEU A 62 2.94 -0.98 9.01
N LYS A 63 3.06 -0.55 7.75
CA LYS A 63 2.34 0.61 7.21
C LYS A 63 1.52 0.22 5.98
N ARG A 64 0.42 0.95 5.75
CA ARG A 64 -0.35 0.88 4.50
C ARG A 64 -0.30 2.23 3.80
N MET A 65 0.00 2.21 2.51
CA MET A 65 -0.13 3.37 1.62
C MET A 65 -1.35 3.16 0.72
N SER A 66 -2.18 4.19 0.64
CA SER A 66 -3.27 4.30 -0.33
C SER A 66 -3.19 5.64 -1.02
N ILE A 67 -3.57 5.66 -2.29
CA ILE A 67 -3.78 6.89 -3.07
C ILE A 67 -5.27 6.89 -3.42
N LYS A 68 -5.98 7.94 -3.01
CA LYS A 68 -7.41 8.13 -3.29
C LYS A 68 -7.58 9.45 -4.03
N ILE A 69 -8.38 9.41 -5.09
CA ILE A 69 -8.91 10.59 -5.77
C ILE A 69 -10.36 10.70 -5.34
N GLU A 70 -10.81 11.89 -4.95
CA GLU A 70 -12.18 12.15 -4.52
C GLU A 70 -12.69 13.47 -5.08
N ASP A 71 -14.00 13.54 -5.26
CA ASP A 71 -14.67 14.78 -5.61
C ASP A 71 -14.73 15.68 -4.37
N ILE A 72 -14.52 16.97 -4.57
CA ILE A 72 -14.68 17.97 -3.50
C ILE A 72 -16.08 18.55 -3.64
N GLU A 73 -16.89 18.41 -2.59
CA GLU A 73 -18.23 19.00 -2.57
C GLU A 73 -18.13 20.52 -2.64
N GLU A 74 -18.93 21.15 -3.49
CA GLU A 74 -18.83 22.58 -3.80
C GLU A 74 -18.96 23.48 -2.55
N HIS A 75 -19.73 23.04 -1.55
CA HIS A 75 -19.89 23.76 -0.29
C HIS A 75 -18.67 23.70 0.64
N LEU A 76 -17.73 22.78 0.38
CA LEU A 76 -16.43 22.68 1.05
C LEU A 76 -15.36 23.54 0.36
N LEU A 77 -15.64 24.03 -0.86
CA LEU A 77 -14.74 24.96 -1.55
C LEU A 77 -14.73 26.31 -0.82
N PRO A 78 -13.55 26.95 -0.67
CA PRO A 78 -13.45 28.32 -0.20
C PRO A 78 -14.31 29.26 -1.04
N SER A 79 -14.86 30.31 -0.45
CA SER A 79 -15.78 31.25 -1.14
C SER A 79 -15.22 31.84 -2.43
N PHE A 80 -13.90 32.08 -2.51
CA PHE A 80 -13.23 32.57 -3.73
C PHE A 80 -13.20 31.55 -4.88
N ALA A 81 -13.34 30.25 -4.58
CA ALA A 81 -13.39 29.17 -5.56
C ALA A 81 -14.84 28.80 -5.97
N ARG A 82 -15.85 29.42 -5.36
CA ARG A 82 -17.28 29.16 -5.64
C ARG A 82 -17.84 29.90 -6.87
N SER A 83 -17.07 30.80 -7.49
CA SER A 83 -17.61 31.79 -8.43
C SER A 83 -17.32 31.54 -9.92
N ALA A 84 -17.29 30.28 -10.37
CA ALA A 84 -17.28 29.95 -11.81
C ALA A 84 -18.59 29.30 -12.32
N ALA A 85 -19.56 29.05 -11.43
CA ALA A 85 -20.78 28.30 -11.77
C ALA A 85 -22.04 29.16 -11.97
N LYS A 86 -21.91 30.50 -12.05
CA LYS A 86 -23.05 31.44 -12.22
C LYS A 86 -22.82 32.46 -13.33
N GLU A 87 -22.47 32.01 -14.51
CA GLU A 87 -22.67 32.78 -15.76
C GLU A 87 -23.27 31.82 -16.78
N ASP A 88 -24.60 31.65 -16.74
CA ASP A 88 -25.48 31.24 -17.86
C ASP A 88 -26.92 31.00 -17.32
N SER A 89 -27.68 32.08 -17.12
CA SER A 89 -29.16 32.13 -17.18
C SER A 89 -29.64 33.58 -17.15
#